data_AF-A0A4Q1CQP2-F1
#
_entry.id   AF-A0A4Q1CQP2-F1
#
_cell.length_a   1.000
_cell.length_b   1.000
_cell.length_c   1.000
_cell.angle_alpha   90.00
_cell.angle_beta   90.00
_cell.angle_gamma   90.00
#
_symmetry.space_group_name_H-M   'P 1'
#
loop_
_entity.id
_entity.type
_entity.pdbx_description
1 polymer ?
#
loop_
_entity_poly.entity_id
_entity_poly.type
_entity_poly.pdbx_seq_one_letter_code
_entity_poly.pdbx_strand_id
1 'polypeptide(L)'
;MELADWVKQAYRLGEVQSALEMNLQLCAKSISALNKVDPRFDEETLTGAMIGAFVGAYPLCAASYPGTQEDALQWRSYGKNDRGRFGESRAGADFAMMILIPNKKPRLAIFQAKSDASKKIKDRLYVGQIKKSKVYPTTPDGKVDKSAGTFTEVHRNQVKALTDTALTIHGLVDPSARLEDLRWVHYLGQFEGGVVAVPISNIAGVVRTSIADVSVEKVFINASNSHPLHEVLLDACGAVPKHWLEIDVDISATMPPPVDLTDLVEMMPVVVGGGTEAMTMTFTIDGVESAALVDVIVSSSPPTPAATAVPSGPKA
;
A
#
# COMPACT_ATOMS: atom_id res chain seq x y z
N MET A 1 7.18 25.82 -22.82
CA MET A 1 7.69 24.70 -22.01
C MET A 1 6.52 23.76 -21.84
N GLU A 2 6.63 22.53 -22.34
CA GLU A 2 5.58 21.52 -22.18
C GLU A 2 5.37 21.23 -20.69
N LEU A 3 4.13 20.90 -20.30
CA LEU A 3 3.82 20.60 -18.90
C LEU A 3 4.72 19.49 -18.35
N ALA A 4 4.95 18.42 -19.13
CA ALA A 4 5.84 17.33 -18.77
C ALA A 4 7.27 17.81 -18.46
N ASP A 5 7.80 18.73 -19.25
CA ASP A 5 9.15 19.30 -19.05
C ASP A 5 9.21 20.16 -17.79
N TRP A 6 8.17 20.96 -17.56
CA TRP A 6 8.05 21.73 -16.32
C TRP A 6 8.00 20.82 -15.09
N VAL A 7 7.21 19.75 -15.11
CA VAL A 7 7.12 18.80 -13.98
C VAL A 7 8.45 18.11 -13.74
N LYS A 8 9.10 17.60 -14.80
CA LYS A 8 10.42 16.98 -14.71
C LYS A 8 11.44 17.94 -14.08
N GLN A 9 11.44 19.20 -14.51
CA GLN A 9 12.36 20.21 -13.96
C GLN A 9 12.02 20.58 -12.51
N ALA A 10 10.75 20.88 -12.20
CA ALA A 10 10.30 21.34 -10.89
C ALA A 10 10.55 20.30 -9.80
N TYR A 11 10.32 19.02 -10.10
CA TYR A 11 10.49 17.93 -9.15
C TYR A 11 11.84 17.22 -9.28
N ARG A 12 12.70 17.63 -10.22
CA ARG A 12 13.98 16.98 -10.53
C ARG A 12 13.78 15.48 -10.79
N LEU A 13 12.87 15.17 -11.69
CA LEU A 13 12.63 13.82 -12.17
C LEU A 13 13.72 13.43 -13.17
N GLY A 14 13.98 12.13 -13.31
CA GLY A 14 14.88 11.63 -14.34
C GLY A 14 14.24 11.67 -15.72
N GLU A 15 14.71 10.79 -16.61
CA GLU A 15 13.95 10.45 -17.80
C GLU A 15 12.58 9.88 -17.39
N VAL A 16 11.53 10.30 -18.08
CA VAL A 16 10.15 9.88 -17.85
C VAL A 16 9.49 9.67 -19.20
N GLN A 17 8.96 8.47 -19.43
CA GLN A 17 8.39 8.07 -20.72
C GLN A 17 6.87 7.91 -20.69
N SER A 18 6.24 7.98 -19.52
CA SER A 18 4.79 7.78 -19.36
C SER A 18 4.22 8.49 -18.13
N ALA A 19 2.90 8.69 -18.12
CA ALA A 19 2.17 9.18 -16.95
C ALA A 19 2.40 8.28 -15.73
N LEU A 20 2.40 6.96 -15.94
CA LEU A 20 2.65 5.97 -14.91
C LEU A 20 4.04 6.14 -14.27
N GLU A 21 5.08 6.24 -15.09
CA GLU A 21 6.44 6.42 -14.60
C GLU A 21 6.59 7.76 -13.85
N MET A 22 5.96 8.82 -14.35
CA MET A 22 5.91 10.12 -13.66
C MET A 22 5.24 9.98 -12.29
N ASN A 23 4.12 9.25 -12.23
CA ASN A 23 3.34 9.06 -11.01
C ASN A 23 4.12 8.28 -9.95
N LEU A 24 4.79 7.20 -10.34
CA LEU A 24 5.67 6.41 -9.47
C LEU A 24 6.80 7.27 -8.90
N GLN A 25 7.46 8.08 -9.73
CA GLN A 25 8.54 8.97 -9.28
C GLN A 25 8.05 10.09 -8.34
N LEU A 26 6.91 10.72 -8.66
CA LEU A 26 6.31 11.76 -7.83
C LEU A 26 5.84 11.19 -6.49
N CYS A 27 5.21 10.01 -6.48
CA CYS A 27 4.81 9.32 -5.26
C CYS A 27 6.01 9.04 -4.35
N ALA A 28 7.07 8.44 -4.89
CA ALA A 28 8.31 8.20 -4.15
C ALA A 28 8.91 9.48 -3.53
N LYS A 29 8.88 10.59 -4.27
CA LYS A 29 9.37 11.89 -3.78
C LYS A 29 8.48 12.46 -2.68
N SER A 30 7.15 12.40 -2.83
CA SER A 30 6.20 12.82 -1.81
C SER A 30 6.39 12.04 -0.50
N ILE A 31 6.52 10.72 -0.59
CA ILE A 31 6.74 9.85 0.58
C ILE A 31 8.11 10.10 1.21
N SER A 32 9.14 10.30 0.40
CA SER A 32 10.47 10.68 0.90
C SER A 32 10.46 12.04 1.59
N ALA A 33 9.67 13.00 1.09
CA ALA A 33 9.51 14.31 1.70
C ALA A 33 8.73 14.23 3.02
N LEU A 34 7.64 13.46 3.06
CA LEU A 34 6.88 13.20 4.28
C LEU A 34 7.77 12.55 5.36
N ASN A 35 8.60 11.58 5.00
CA ASN A 35 9.56 10.96 5.91
C ASN A 35 10.60 11.94 6.48
N LYS A 36 10.93 13.03 5.78
CA LYS A 36 11.84 14.07 6.30
C LYS A 36 11.16 14.96 7.34
N VAL A 37 9.84 15.13 7.26
CA VAL A 37 9.05 15.94 8.19
C VAL A 37 8.69 15.11 9.42
N ASP A 38 8.19 13.90 9.20
CA ASP A 38 7.87 12.93 10.24
C ASP A 38 8.40 11.54 9.84
N PRO A 39 9.52 11.08 10.44
CA PRO A 39 10.12 9.79 10.09
C PRO A 39 9.38 8.60 10.71
N ARG A 40 8.21 8.79 11.36
CA ARG A 40 7.52 7.77 12.14
C ARG A 40 6.02 7.76 11.98
N PHE A 41 5.56 7.56 10.75
CA PHE A 41 4.19 7.14 10.54
C PHE A 41 3.98 5.73 11.09
N ASP A 42 2.80 5.51 11.66
CA ASP A 42 2.32 4.16 11.89
C ASP A 42 2.00 3.47 10.55
N GLU A 43 1.78 2.15 10.61
CA GLU A 43 1.58 1.30 9.43
C GLU A 43 0.38 1.78 8.59
N GLU A 44 -0.69 2.24 9.24
CA GLU A 44 -1.90 2.72 8.58
C GLU A 44 -1.68 4.08 7.91
N THR A 45 -0.97 4.99 8.58
CA THR A 45 -0.64 6.33 8.06
C THR A 45 0.33 6.24 6.89
N LEU A 46 1.34 5.36 6.94
CA LEU A 46 2.25 5.16 5.81
C LEU A 46 1.50 4.60 4.60
N THR A 47 0.63 3.61 4.81
CA THR A 47 -0.20 3.03 3.74
C THR A 47 -1.14 4.08 3.15
N GLY A 48 -1.82 4.87 3.99
CA GLY A 48 -2.68 5.96 3.56
C GLY A 48 -1.93 7.07 2.81
N ALA A 49 -0.73 7.43 3.28
CA ALA A 49 0.14 8.40 2.62
C ALA A 49 0.58 7.92 1.23
N MET A 50 0.93 6.63 1.09
CA MET A 50 1.28 6.03 -0.21
C MET A 50 0.12 6.16 -1.21
N ILE A 51 -1.10 5.80 -0.78
CA ILE A 51 -2.30 5.92 -1.63
C ILE A 51 -2.54 7.38 -1.99
N GLY A 52 -2.53 8.29 -1.01
CA GLY A 52 -2.73 9.71 -1.23
C GLY A 52 -1.67 10.33 -2.15
N ALA A 53 -0.43 9.85 -2.10
CA ALA A 53 0.64 10.29 -2.98
C ALA A 53 0.44 9.81 -4.43
N PHE A 54 -0.02 8.57 -4.64
CA PHE A 54 -0.37 8.08 -5.98
C PHE A 54 -1.56 8.84 -6.58
N VAL A 55 -2.65 8.97 -5.82
CA VAL A 55 -3.87 9.68 -6.26
C VAL A 55 -3.57 11.15 -6.50
N GLY A 56 -2.90 11.82 -5.56
CA GLY A 56 -2.58 13.25 -5.67
C GLY A 56 -1.63 13.59 -6.82
N ALA A 57 -0.74 12.68 -7.20
CA ALA A 57 0.14 12.89 -8.36
C ALA A 57 -0.55 12.63 -9.70
N TYR A 58 -1.64 11.85 -9.73
CA TYR A 58 -2.23 11.34 -10.97
C TYR A 58 -2.67 12.44 -11.94
N PRO A 59 -3.39 13.50 -11.53
CA PRO A 59 -3.86 14.54 -12.47
C PRO A 59 -2.73 15.23 -13.21
N LEU A 60 -1.63 15.54 -12.52
CA LEU A 60 -0.45 16.16 -13.12
C LEU A 60 0.24 15.22 -14.11
N CYS A 61 0.25 13.91 -13.82
CA CYS A 61 0.85 12.90 -14.68
C CYS A 61 0.02 12.67 -15.95
N ALA A 62 -1.31 12.54 -15.81
CA ALA A 62 -2.23 12.35 -16.92
C ALA A 62 -2.25 13.57 -17.85
N ALA A 63 -2.17 14.78 -17.30
CA ALA A 63 -2.05 16.00 -18.10
C ALA A 63 -0.69 16.11 -18.82
N SER A 64 0.38 15.56 -18.24
CA SER A 64 1.73 15.58 -18.82
C SER A 64 1.92 14.53 -19.92
N TYR A 65 1.24 13.38 -19.81
CA TYR A 65 1.26 12.29 -20.78
C TYR A 65 -0.17 11.77 -20.99
N PRO A 66 -0.96 12.41 -21.87
CA PRO A 66 -2.31 11.97 -22.16
C PRO A 66 -2.29 10.55 -22.74
N GLY A 67 -2.89 9.59 -22.03
CA GLY A 67 -3.00 8.19 -22.41
C GLY A 67 -4.44 7.76 -22.71
N THR A 68 -4.63 6.50 -23.12
CA THR A 68 -5.95 5.86 -23.21
C THR A 68 -6.31 5.20 -21.88
N GLN A 69 -7.56 4.72 -21.73
CA GLN A 69 -7.99 3.95 -20.55
C GLN A 69 -7.14 2.69 -20.30
N GLU A 70 -6.47 2.16 -21.34
CA GLU A 70 -5.57 1.01 -21.25
C GLU A 70 -4.24 1.34 -20.57
N ASP A 71 -3.90 2.64 -20.46
CA ASP A 71 -2.70 3.15 -19.80
C ASP A 71 -2.93 3.47 -18.29
N ALA A 72 -4.12 3.16 -17.75
CA ALA A 72 -4.52 3.54 -16.40
C ALA A 72 -3.76 2.77 -15.30
N LEU A 73 -3.26 3.51 -14.31
CA LEU A 73 -2.67 2.95 -13.09
C LEU A 73 -3.79 2.36 -12.21
N GLN A 74 -3.82 1.04 -12.05
CA GLN A 74 -4.81 0.36 -11.21
C GLN A 74 -4.25 0.08 -9.82
N TRP A 75 -4.99 0.42 -8.77
CA TRP A 75 -4.63 0.10 -7.38
C TRP A 75 -5.45 -1.09 -6.89
N ARG A 76 -4.85 -2.01 -6.12
CA ARG A 76 -5.61 -3.13 -5.54
C ARG A 76 -5.34 -3.26 -4.04
N SER A 77 -6.28 -2.83 -3.20
CA SER A 77 -6.20 -3.08 -1.76
C SER A 77 -6.90 -4.39 -1.36
N TYR A 78 -6.29 -5.15 -0.46
CA TYR A 78 -7.01 -6.22 0.24
C TYR A 78 -7.93 -5.60 1.29
N GLY A 79 -9.20 -6.01 1.33
CA GLY A 79 -10.13 -5.49 2.33
C GLY A 79 -9.84 -6.02 3.73
N LYS A 80 -9.73 -5.11 4.73
CA LYS A 80 -9.63 -5.44 6.17
C LYS A 80 -10.69 -6.44 6.64
N ASN A 81 -11.89 -6.35 6.08
CA ASN A 81 -13.07 -7.14 6.45
C ASN A 81 -13.41 -8.26 5.45
N ASP A 82 -12.61 -8.47 4.41
CA ASP A 82 -12.88 -9.54 3.46
C ASP A 82 -12.64 -10.91 4.14
N ARG A 83 -13.68 -11.75 4.15
CA ARG A 83 -13.62 -13.12 4.69
C ARG A 83 -13.18 -14.14 3.63
N GLY A 84 -12.94 -13.69 2.40
CA GLY A 84 -12.46 -14.48 1.28
C GLY A 84 -11.07 -15.08 1.48
N ARG A 85 -10.59 -15.81 0.45
CA ARG A 85 -9.28 -16.49 0.46
C ARG A 85 -8.09 -15.52 0.62
N PHE A 86 -8.29 -14.24 0.34
CA PHE A 86 -7.26 -13.19 0.33
C PHE A 86 -7.53 -12.01 1.27
N GLY A 87 -8.43 -12.14 2.25
CA GLY A 87 -8.64 -11.08 3.23
C GLY A 87 -7.35 -10.74 4.00
N GLU A 88 -7.14 -9.48 4.37
CA GLU A 88 -5.92 -8.97 5.03
C GLU A 88 -5.50 -9.84 6.23
N SER A 89 -6.48 -10.26 7.04
CA SER A 89 -6.26 -11.13 8.21
C SER A 89 -5.69 -12.52 7.87
N ARG A 90 -5.84 -12.99 6.62
CA ARG A 90 -5.34 -14.27 6.10
C ARG A 90 -4.15 -14.12 5.16
N ALA A 91 -4.03 -12.99 4.47
CA ALA A 91 -2.93 -12.71 3.56
C ALA A 91 -1.71 -12.11 4.29
N GLY A 92 -1.88 -11.49 5.46
CA GLY A 92 -0.77 -10.93 6.23
C GLY A 92 0.00 -9.81 5.52
N ALA A 93 -0.64 -9.16 4.54
CA ALA A 93 -0.16 -8.05 3.74
C ALA A 93 -1.04 -6.82 3.98
N ASP A 94 -0.47 -5.61 4.06
CA ASP A 94 -1.24 -4.37 4.23
C ASP A 94 -1.80 -3.88 2.89
N PHE A 95 -1.03 -3.99 1.81
CA PHE A 95 -1.53 -3.70 0.46
C PHE A 95 -0.74 -4.44 -0.64
N ALA A 96 -1.33 -4.48 -1.84
CA ALA A 96 -0.66 -4.90 -3.06
C ALA A 96 -0.75 -3.80 -4.11
N MET A 97 0.24 -3.78 -5.01
CA MET A 97 0.23 -2.92 -6.17
C MET A 97 0.30 -3.78 -7.41
N MET A 98 -0.65 -3.57 -8.33
CA MET A 98 -0.64 -4.18 -9.65
C MET A 98 -0.48 -3.07 -10.68
N ILE A 99 0.57 -3.11 -11.48
CA ILE A 99 0.81 -2.10 -12.50
C ILE A 99 0.62 -2.73 -13.87
N LEU A 100 -0.28 -2.13 -14.66
CA LEU A 100 -0.46 -2.44 -16.06
C LEU A 100 0.39 -1.47 -16.87
N ILE A 101 1.38 -1.99 -17.59
CA ILE A 101 2.24 -1.18 -18.44
C ILE A 101 1.91 -1.53 -19.89
N PRO A 102 1.65 -0.54 -20.75
CA PRO A 102 1.35 -0.79 -22.15
C PRO A 102 2.43 -1.65 -22.81
N ASN A 103 2.00 -2.67 -23.54
CA ASN A 103 2.87 -3.63 -24.23
C ASN A 103 3.84 -4.42 -23.32
N LYS A 104 3.62 -4.47 -22.01
CA LYS A 104 4.38 -5.32 -21.08
C LYS A 104 3.44 -6.19 -20.25
N LYS A 105 3.99 -7.23 -19.64
CA LYS A 105 3.24 -8.07 -18.69
C LYS A 105 2.89 -7.28 -17.43
N PRO A 106 1.68 -7.46 -16.85
CA PRO A 106 1.34 -6.93 -15.54
C PRO A 106 2.43 -7.17 -14.49
N ARG A 107 2.62 -6.20 -13.61
CA ARG A 107 3.60 -6.23 -12.52
C ARG A 107 2.88 -6.29 -11.18
N LEU A 108 3.27 -7.20 -10.29
CA LEU A 108 2.72 -7.28 -8.93
C LEU A 108 3.83 -7.11 -7.88
N ALA A 109 3.56 -6.28 -6.88
CA ALA A 109 4.32 -6.25 -5.64
C ALA A 109 3.36 -6.25 -4.44
N ILE A 110 3.76 -6.92 -3.36
CA ILE A 110 3.03 -6.92 -2.08
C ILE A 110 3.86 -6.17 -1.06
N PHE A 111 3.22 -5.32 -0.26
CA PHE A 111 3.87 -4.53 0.76
C PHE A 111 3.20 -4.75 2.12
N GLN A 112 4.02 -5.11 3.10
CA GLN A 112 3.66 -5.07 4.51
C GLN A 112 4.36 -3.87 5.14
N ALA A 113 3.61 -2.82 5.42
CA ALA A 113 4.08 -1.66 6.14
C ALA A 113 4.51 -2.03 7.58
N LYS A 114 5.63 -1.44 8.01
CA LYS A 114 6.20 -1.57 9.36
C LYS A 114 6.80 -0.24 9.79
N SER A 115 6.52 0.20 11.00
CA SER A 115 7.22 1.35 11.61
C SER A 115 8.40 0.90 12.47
N ASP A 116 9.37 1.78 12.72
CA ASP A 116 10.45 1.54 13.68
C ASP A 116 9.87 1.51 15.11
N ALA A 117 9.34 0.38 15.54
CA ALA A 117 8.62 0.27 16.82
C ALA A 117 9.44 0.66 18.08
N SER A 118 10.74 0.95 17.95
CA SER A 118 11.66 1.21 19.06
C SER A 118 12.27 2.61 19.01
N LYS A 119 11.83 3.50 19.91
CA LYS A 119 12.47 4.81 20.16
C LYS A 119 13.96 4.71 20.54
N LYS A 120 14.42 3.54 20.99
CA LYS A 120 15.77 3.34 21.56
C LYS A 120 16.78 2.81 20.55
N ILE A 121 16.33 2.14 19.49
CA ILE A 121 17.23 1.46 18.55
C ILE A 121 16.65 1.62 17.15
N LYS A 122 17.35 2.42 16.34
CA LYS A 122 17.00 2.74 14.96
C LYS A 122 17.30 1.57 14.02
N ASP A 123 16.75 1.65 12.82
CA ASP A 123 17.04 0.75 11.69
C ASP A 123 16.86 -0.74 12.01
N ARG A 124 15.81 -1.04 12.78
CA ARG A 124 15.40 -2.41 13.10
C ARG A 124 14.02 -2.71 12.58
N LEU A 125 13.94 -3.76 11.78
CA LEU A 125 12.70 -4.38 11.36
C LEU A 125 12.36 -5.52 12.30
N TYR A 126 11.11 -5.55 12.75
CA TYR A 126 10.55 -6.68 13.50
C TYR A 126 9.78 -7.56 12.53
N VAL A 127 10.28 -8.77 12.32
CA VAL A 127 9.74 -9.74 11.37
C VAL A 127 8.78 -10.67 12.11
N GLY A 128 7.58 -10.79 11.56
CA GLY A 128 6.50 -11.56 12.16
C GLY A 128 5.72 -10.80 13.22
N GLN A 129 4.51 -11.29 13.49
CA GLN A 129 3.65 -10.85 14.56
C GLN A 129 2.79 -12.04 14.97
N ILE A 130 2.75 -12.32 16.27
CA ILE A 130 2.02 -13.46 16.80
C ILE A 130 0.62 -13.01 17.20
N LYS A 131 -0.37 -13.39 16.37
CA LYS A 131 -1.79 -13.17 16.66
C LYS A 131 -2.33 -14.37 17.43
N LYS A 132 -2.90 -14.10 18.60
CA LYS A 132 -3.66 -15.08 19.38
C LYS A 132 -5.08 -15.14 18.86
N SER A 133 -5.54 -16.33 18.49
CA SER A 133 -6.90 -16.56 18.01
C SER A 133 -7.56 -17.67 18.82
N LYS A 134 -8.82 -17.49 19.17
CA LYS A 134 -9.62 -18.53 19.82
C LYS A 134 -10.31 -19.37 18.75
N VAL A 135 -10.03 -20.66 18.73
CA VAL A 135 -10.71 -21.64 17.89
C VAL A 135 -11.73 -22.36 18.75
N TYR A 136 -13.00 -22.20 18.40
CA TYR A 136 -14.11 -22.84 19.08
C TYR A 136 -14.44 -24.18 18.40
N PRO A 137 -14.97 -25.16 19.13
CA PRO A 137 -15.46 -26.40 18.55
C PRO A 137 -16.48 -26.13 17.45
N THR A 138 -16.53 -27.02 16.45
CA THR A 138 -17.61 -27.04 15.48
C THR A 138 -18.64 -28.10 15.86
N THR A 139 -19.92 -27.74 15.77
CA THR A 139 -21.04 -28.67 15.86
C THR A 139 -21.00 -29.70 14.70
N PRO A 140 -21.76 -30.81 14.78
CA PRO A 140 -21.83 -31.79 13.71
C PRO A 140 -22.31 -31.23 12.36
N ASP A 141 -23.05 -30.12 12.35
CA ASP A 141 -23.45 -29.37 11.14
C ASP A 141 -22.40 -28.35 10.65
N GLY A 142 -21.18 -28.38 11.22
CA GLY A 142 -20.06 -27.55 10.81
C GLY A 142 -20.11 -26.10 11.27
N LYS A 143 -21.04 -25.74 12.18
CA LYS A 143 -21.15 -24.39 12.74
C LYS A 143 -20.27 -24.23 13.96
N VAL A 144 -19.75 -23.03 14.16
CA VAL A 144 -18.91 -22.70 15.31
C VAL A 144 -19.76 -22.64 16.58
N ASP A 145 -19.52 -23.56 17.52
CA ASP A 145 -20.18 -23.60 18.83
C ASP A 145 -19.45 -22.71 19.83
N LYS A 146 -19.90 -21.46 19.93
CA LYS A 146 -19.40 -20.52 20.96
C LYS A 146 -20.05 -20.74 22.33
N SER A 147 -21.14 -21.50 22.40
CA SER A 147 -21.91 -21.77 23.63
C SER A 147 -21.31 -22.88 24.49
N ALA A 148 -20.52 -23.78 23.90
CA ALA A 148 -19.81 -24.85 24.62
C ALA A 148 -18.80 -24.34 25.68
N GLY A 149 -18.49 -23.05 25.71
CA GLY A 149 -17.59 -22.42 26.69
C GLY A 149 -16.12 -22.83 26.59
N THR A 150 -15.80 -23.79 25.72
CA THR A 150 -14.46 -24.30 25.49
C THR A 150 -13.90 -23.72 24.18
N PHE A 151 -12.62 -23.32 24.19
CA PHE A 151 -11.90 -22.88 23.01
C PHE A 151 -10.44 -23.31 23.13
N THR A 152 -9.80 -23.54 21.99
CA THR A 152 -8.35 -23.71 21.91
C THR A 152 -7.73 -22.39 21.51
N GLU A 153 -6.76 -21.89 22.29
CA GLU A 153 -5.95 -20.75 21.87
C GLU A 153 -4.92 -21.22 20.84
N VAL A 154 -4.93 -20.59 19.66
CA VAL A 154 -3.96 -20.86 18.60
C VAL A 154 -3.14 -19.61 18.37
N HIS A 155 -1.82 -19.78 18.28
CA HIS A 155 -0.88 -18.72 17.95
C HIS A 155 -0.57 -18.78 16.46
N ARG A 156 -0.79 -17.68 15.76
CA ARG A 156 -0.56 -17.58 14.31
C ARG A 156 0.51 -16.55 14.04
N ASN A 157 1.53 -16.94 13.29
CA ASN A 157 2.53 -16.01 12.79
C ASN A 157 2.04 -15.36 11.50
N GLN A 158 1.90 -14.04 11.49
CA GLN A 158 1.46 -13.30 10.30
C GLN A 158 2.45 -13.38 9.13
N VAL A 159 3.77 -13.49 9.37
CA VAL A 159 4.71 -13.64 8.25
C VAL A 159 4.52 -14.98 7.54
N LYS A 160 4.09 -16.03 8.26
CA LYS A 160 3.73 -17.30 7.63
C LYS A 160 2.57 -17.13 6.65
N ALA A 161 1.55 -16.39 7.08
CA ALA A 161 0.38 -16.11 6.25
C ALA A 161 0.78 -15.35 4.97
N LEU A 162 1.62 -14.31 5.12
CA LEU A 162 2.20 -13.56 4.01
C LEU A 162 2.99 -14.44 3.04
N THR A 163 3.90 -15.27 3.55
CA THR A 163 4.70 -16.16 2.70
C THR A 163 3.87 -17.23 2.02
N ASP A 164 2.90 -17.84 2.71
CA ASP A 164 2.02 -18.87 2.12
C ASP A 164 1.19 -18.28 0.97
N THR A 165 0.62 -17.08 1.17
CA THR A 165 -0.14 -16.37 0.13
C THR A 165 0.74 -16.00 -1.05
N ALA A 166 1.92 -15.42 -0.78
CA ALA A 166 2.86 -15.04 -1.83
C ALA A 166 3.36 -16.25 -2.65
N LEU A 167 3.71 -17.36 -2.01
CA LEU A 167 4.12 -18.58 -2.70
C LEU A 167 2.98 -19.21 -3.50
N THR A 168 1.73 -19.11 -3.00
CA THR A 168 0.56 -19.54 -3.77
C THR A 168 0.41 -18.73 -5.05
N ILE A 169 0.61 -17.41 -4.99
CA ILE A 169 0.56 -16.52 -6.17
C ILE A 169 1.73 -16.79 -7.10
N HIS A 170 2.96 -16.88 -6.57
CA HIS A 170 4.16 -17.15 -7.37
C HIS A 170 4.06 -18.53 -8.04
N GLY A 171 3.49 -19.52 -7.37
CA GLY A 171 3.24 -20.86 -7.89
C GLY A 171 2.39 -20.92 -9.15
N LEU A 172 1.61 -19.87 -9.44
CA LEU A 172 0.87 -19.73 -10.70
C LEU A 172 1.78 -19.40 -11.90
N VAL A 173 2.96 -18.83 -11.63
CA VAL A 173 3.98 -18.45 -12.62
C VAL A 173 5.12 -19.48 -12.64
N ASP A 174 5.61 -19.86 -11.45
CA ASP A 174 6.65 -20.86 -11.25
C ASP A 174 6.26 -21.79 -10.08
N PRO A 175 5.81 -23.03 -10.35
CA PRO A 175 5.45 -24.01 -9.33
C PRO A 175 6.57 -24.42 -8.39
N SER A 176 7.83 -24.13 -8.74
CA SER A 176 9.01 -24.45 -7.93
C SER A 176 9.46 -23.30 -7.02
N ALA A 177 8.72 -22.18 -7.02
CA ALA A 177 9.04 -20.99 -6.24
C ALA A 177 9.20 -21.29 -4.74
N ARG A 178 10.24 -20.70 -4.16
CA ARG A 178 10.62 -20.78 -2.75
C ARG A 178 10.68 -19.39 -2.13
N LEU A 179 10.95 -19.36 -0.82
CA LEU A 179 11.03 -18.13 -0.04
C LEU A 179 12.08 -17.16 -0.61
N GLU A 180 13.19 -17.71 -1.11
CA GLU A 180 14.28 -16.99 -1.77
C GLU A 180 13.84 -16.30 -3.07
N ASP A 181 12.74 -16.75 -3.68
CA ASP A 181 12.21 -16.19 -4.94
C ASP A 181 11.21 -15.05 -4.68
N LEU A 182 10.83 -14.79 -3.42
CA LEU A 182 9.91 -13.71 -3.02
C LEU A 182 10.60 -12.33 -2.97
N ARG A 183 11.29 -11.97 -4.07
CA ARG A 183 11.93 -10.65 -4.26
C ARG A 183 10.94 -9.50 -4.47
N TRP A 184 9.66 -9.83 -4.67
CA TRP A 184 8.56 -8.93 -4.99
C TRP A 184 7.58 -8.72 -3.83
N VAL A 185 7.85 -9.36 -2.70
CA VAL A 185 7.10 -9.17 -1.46
C VAL A 185 8.02 -8.45 -0.49
N HIS A 186 7.58 -7.29 -0.01
CA HIS A 186 8.41 -6.35 0.71
C HIS A 186 7.83 -6.04 2.08
N TYR A 187 8.69 -5.95 3.08
CA TYR A 187 8.40 -5.07 4.20
C TYR A 187 8.70 -3.63 3.79
N LEU A 188 7.73 -2.72 3.93
CA LEU A 188 7.91 -1.31 3.67
C LEU A 188 8.09 -0.59 5.01
N GLY A 189 9.22 0.09 5.22
CA GLY A 189 9.46 0.76 6.49
C GLY A 189 10.16 2.09 6.38
N GLN A 190 9.93 2.92 7.38
CA GLN A 190 10.60 4.19 7.59
C GLN A 190 11.79 3.99 8.51
N PHE A 191 12.97 4.39 8.03
CA PHE A 191 14.24 4.24 8.72
C PHE A 191 15.03 5.54 8.64
N GLU A 192 16.15 5.63 9.36
CA GLU A 192 16.96 6.86 9.42
C GLU A 192 17.45 7.28 8.02
N GLY A 193 17.74 6.31 7.15
CA GLY A 193 18.14 6.53 5.76
C GLY A 193 17.00 6.87 4.79
N GLY A 194 15.74 6.85 5.23
CA GLY A 194 14.57 7.09 4.39
C GLY A 194 13.54 5.97 4.42
N VAL A 195 12.60 6.00 3.47
CA VAL A 195 11.63 4.92 3.26
C VAL A 195 12.25 3.86 2.37
N VAL A 196 12.31 2.62 2.86
CA VAL A 196 12.92 1.50 2.14
C VAL A 196 11.98 0.30 2.11
N ALA A 197 12.14 -0.50 1.07
CA ALA A 197 11.55 -1.81 0.93
C ALA A 197 12.59 -2.88 1.25
N VAL A 198 12.20 -3.87 2.05
CA VAL A 198 13.02 -5.02 2.45
C VAL A 198 12.37 -6.26 1.84
N PRO A 199 12.88 -6.78 0.71
CA PRO A 199 12.35 -7.99 0.09
C PRO A 199 12.43 -9.19 1.04
N ILE A 200 11.40 -10.04 1.06
CA ILE A 200 11.40 -11.27 1.86
C ILE A 200 12.60 -12.16 1.48
N SER A 201 12.95 -12.22 0.20
CA SER A 201 14.12 -12.98 -0.28
C SER A 201 15.42 -12.60 0.44
N ASN A 202 15.60 -11.31 0.76
CA ASN A 202 16.82 -10.80 1.40
C ASN A 202 16.90 -11.16 2.89
N ILE A 203 15.78 -11.52 3.51
CA ILE A 203 15.66 -11.89 4.92
C ILE A 203 15.08 -13.30 5.10
N ALA A 204 15.14 -14.15 4.07
CA ALA A 204 14.50 -15.46 4.04
C ALA A 204 14.92 -16.36 5.22
N GLY A 205 16.18 -16.31 5.63
CA GLY A 205 16.67 -17.04 6.80
C GLY A 205 15.93 -16.64 8.09
N VAL A 206 15.75 -15.34 8.32
CA VAL A 206 15.08 -14.79 9.51
C VAL A 206 13.59 -15.09 9.46
N VAL A 207 12.97 -14.97 8.29
CA VAL A 207 11.56 -15.33 8.09
C VAL A 207 11.33 -16.81 8.38
N ARG A 208 12.23 -17.69 7.93
CA ARG A 208 12.16 -19.13 8.22
C ARG A 208 12.22 -19.42 9.71
N THR A 209 13.15 -18.79 10.43
CA THR A 209 13.23 -18.90 11.90
C THR A 209 11.94 -18.43 12.57
N SER A 210 11.45 -17.24 12.20
CA SER A 210 10.18 -16.70 12.73
C SER A 210 9.00 -17.67 12.53
N ILE A 211 8.91 -18.29 11.35
CA ILE A 211 7.85 -19.26 11.03
C ILE A 211 8.01 -20.54 11.84
N ALA A 212 9.22 -21.10 11.91
CA ALA A 212 9.50 -22.36 12.59
C ALA A 212 9.28 -22.26 14.11
N ASP A 213 9.75 -21.17 14.71
CA ASP A 213 9.73 -20.98 16.16
C ASP A 213 8.47 -20.24 16.63
N VAL A 214 7.61 -19.80 15.70
CA VAL A 214 6.42 -18.99 15.98
C VAL A 214 6.79 -17.76 16.83
N SER A 215 7.83 -17.06 16.39
CA SER A 215 8.48 -15.97 17.12
C SER A 215 8.46 -14.65 16.34
N VAL A 216 8.76 -13.55 17.05
CA VAL A 216 9.05 -12.24 16.43
C VAL A 216 10.56 -12.07 16.37
N GLU A 217 11.09 -12.02 15.15
CA GLU A 217 12.53 -11.90 14.90
C GLU A 217 12.93 -10.45 14.61
N LYS A 218 14.22 -10.15 14.71
CA LYS A 218 14.76 -8.80 14.51
C LYS A 218 15.81 -8.80 13.41
N VAL A 219 15.69 -7.85 12.49
CA VAL A 219 16.66 -7.64 11.41
C VAL A 219 17.16 -6.20 11.46
N PHE A 220 18.47 -6.02 11.37
CA PHE A 220 19.06 -4.70 11.15
C PHE A 220 18.99 -4.35 9.67
N ILE A 221 18.44 -3.19 9.37
CA ILE A 221 18.25 -2.71 8.01
C ILE A 221 19.47 -1.93 7.56
N ASN A 222 19.97 -2.27 6.37
CA ASN A 222 21.09 -1.61 5.74
C ASN A 222 21.02 -1.78 4.21
N ALA A 223 21.95 -1.17 3.48
CA ALA A 223 21.95 -1.19 2.01
C ALA A 223 22.11 -2.59 1.37
N SER A 224 22.56 -3.60 2.12
CA SER A 224 22.71 -4.97 1.59
C SER A 224 21.42 -5.79 1.61
N ASN A 225 20.43 -5.39 2.42
CA ASN A 225 19.18 -6.13 2.56
C ASN A 225 17.93 -5.31 2.26
N SER A 226 18.08 -4.03 1.92
CA SER A 226 16.98 -3.12 1.63
C SER A 226 17.25 -2.27 0.39
N HIS A 227 16.17 -1.77 -0.20
CA HIS A 227 16.19 -0.91 -1.37
C HIS A 227 15.39 0.37 -1.10
N PRO A 228 15.90 1.55 -1.45
CA PRO A 228 15.12 2.78 -1.39
C PRO A 228 13.79 2.63 -2.16
N LEU A 229 12.69 3.15 -1.61
CA LEU A 229 11.36 3.01 -2.20
C LEU A 229 11.32 3.48 -3.67
N HIS A 230 12.00 4.58 -3.98
CA HIS A 230 12.03 5.13 -5.33
C HIS A 230 12.64 4.17 -6.36
N GLU A 231 13.67 3.40 -5.98
CA GLU A 231 14.29 2.40 -6.85
C GLU A 231 13.33 1.24 -7.10
N VAL A 232 12.63 0.78 -6.06
CA VAL A 232 11.64 -0.29 -6.18
C VAL A 232 10.48 0.13 -7.06
N LEU A 233 9.94 1.34 -6.91
CA LEU A 233 8.84 1.81 -7.77
C LEU A 233 9.28 1.97 -9.23
N LEU A 234 10.48 2.51 -9.48
CA LEU A 234 11.02 2.67 -10.84
C LEU A 234 11.32 1.34 -11.53
N ASP A 235 11.77 0.34 -10.78
CA ASP A 235 12.05 -1.00 -11.31
C ASP A 235 10.82 -1.64 -11.98
N ALA A 236 9.61 -1.27 -11.57
CA ALA A 236 8.36 -1.73 -12.21
C ALA A 236 8.33 -1.42 -13.71
N CYS A 237 8.83 -0.24 -14.09
CA CYS A 237 8.86 0.25 -15.47
C CYS A 237 9.98 -0.40 -16.31
N GLY A 238 10.89 -1.14 -15.68
CA GLY A 238 11.99 -1.83 -16.36
C GLY A 238 11.51 -2.90 -17.35
N ALA A 239 12.38 -3.25 -18.30
CA ALA A 239 12.12 -4.35 -19.23
C ALA A 239 11.98 -5.69 -18.49
N VAL A 240 12.85 -5.92 -17.49
CA VAL A 240 12.83 -7.09 -16.61
C VAL A 240 12.94 -6.60 -15.16
N PRO A 241 11.82 -6.54 -14.41
CA PRO A 241 11.82 -6.02 -13.06
C PRO A 241 12.47 -7.01 -12.08
N LYS A 242 13.26 -6.48 -11.16
CA LYS A 242 13.93 -7.22 -10.09
C LYS A 242 13.08 -7.31 -8.83
N HIS A 243 12.22 -6.33 -8.57
CA HIS A 243 11.46 -6.17 -7.34
C HIS A 243 9.95 -6.37 -7.53
N TRP A 244 9.55 -6.83 -8.71
CA TRP A 244 8.16 -7.11 -9.06
C TRP A 244 8.03 -8.50 -9.67
N LEU A 245 6.89 -9.15 -9.43
CA LEU A 245 6.52 -10.36 -10.13
C LEU A 245 5.91 -9.99 -11.47
N GLU A 246 6.46 -10.53 -12.56
CA GLU A 246 5.79 -10.48 -13.86
C GLU A 246 4.70 -11.54 -13.89
N ILE A 247 3.48 -11.14 -14.21
CA ILE A 247 2.33 -12.03 -14.24
C ILE A 247 1.83 -12.17 -15.66
N ASP A 248 1.83 -13.41 -16.16
CA ASP A 248 1.39 -13.76 -17.52
C ASP A 248 -0.01 -14.40 -17.54
N VAL A 249 -0.53 -14.71 -16.36
CA VAL A 249 -1.82 -15.38 -16.18
C VAL A 249 -2.88 -14.33 -15.92
N ASP A 250 -4.06 -14.47 -16.52
CA ASP A 250 -5.24 -13.68 -16.14
C ASP A 250 -5.66 -14.04 -14.70
N ILE A 251 -5.00 -13.40 -13.73
CA ILE A 251 -5.28 -13.54 -12.30
C ILE A 251 -6.36 -12.57 -11.83
N SER A 252 -7.05 -11.89 -12.75
CA SER A 252 -8.11 -10.94 -12.39
C SER A 252 -9.17 -11.59 -11.50
N ALA A 253 -9.48 -12.87 -11.75
CA ALA A 253 -10.44 -13.67 -10.97
C ALA A 253 -9.89 -14.18 -9.62
N THR A 254 -8.56 -14.16 -9.40
CA THR A 254 -7.92 -14.65 -8.17
C THR A 254 -7.44 -13.52 -7.26
N MET A 255 -7.46 -12.28 -7.72
CA MET A 255 -7.12 -11.10 -6.94
C MET A 255 -8.37 -10.30 -6.56
N PRO A 256 -8.32 -9.47 -5.49
CA PRO A 256 -9.37 -8.50 -5.24
C PRO A 256 -9.65 -7.64 -6.48
N PRO A 257 -10.87 -7.14 -6.68
CA PRO A 257 -11.17 -6.23 -7.77
C PRO A 257 -10.26 -5.00 -7.70
N PRO A 258 -9.75 -4.51 -8.84
CA PRO A 258 -9.00 -3.26 -8.85
C PRO A 258 -9.89 -2.11 -8.40
N VAL A 259 -9.32 -1.21 -7.60
CA VAL A 259 -9.80 0.16 -7.43
C VAL A 259 -9.15 0.97 -8.54
N ASP A 260 -9.96 1.51 -9.44
CA ASP A 260 -9.47 2.46 -10.42
C ASP A 260 -9.03 3.72 -9.68
N LEU A 261 -7.78 4.15 -9.87
CA LEU A 261 -7.30 5.38 -9.24
C LEU A 261 -8.02 6.61 -9.80
N THR A 262 -8.57 6.55 -11.01
CA THR A 262 -9.41 7.62 -11.55
C THR A 262 -10.67 7.83 -10.71
N ASP A 263 -11.29 6.75 -10.21
CA ASP A 263 -12.43 6.83 -9.27
C ASP A 263 -12.04 7.51 -7.95
N LEU A 264 -10.80 7.31 -7.47
CA LEU A 264 -10.29 7.97 -6.27
C LEU A 264 -9.87 9.43 -6.51
N VAL A 265 -9.46 9.77 -7.73
CA VAL A 265 -9.14 11.14 -8.13
C VAL A 265 -10.40 12.00 -8.14
N GLU A 266 -11.56 11.46 -8.52
CA GLU A 266 -12.84 12.16 -8.40
C GLU A 266 -13.16 12.53 -6.93
N MET A 267 -12.66 11.75 -5.96
CA MET A 267 -12.78 12.06 -4.54
C MET A 267 -11.76 13.10 -4.04
N MET A 268 -10.74 13.45 -4.85
CA MET A 268 -9.69 14.41 -4.54
C MET A 268 -9.69 15.56 -5.56
N PRO A 269 -10.68 16.48 -5.52
CA PRO A 269 -10.77 17.57 -6.48
C PRO A 269 -9.47 18.39 -6.49
N VAL A 270 -8.81 18.43 -7.64
CA VAL A 270 -7.66 19.30 -7.86
C VAL A 270 -8.15 20.71 -8.07
N VAL A 271 -7.90 21.56 -7.10
CA VAL A 271 -8.27 22.97 -7.16
C VAL A 271 -7.07 23.79 -7.62
N VAL A 272 -7.14 24.32 -8.85
CA VAL A 272 -6.10 25.20 -9.41
C VAL A 272 -6.49 26.65 -9.16
N GLY A 273 -5.75 27.35 -8.30
CA GLY A 273 -5.94 28.79 -8.12
C GLY A 273 -5.25 29.58 -9.24
N GLY A 274 -6.02 30.41 -9.96
CA GLY A 274 -5.47 31.40 -10.90
C GLY A 274 -5.08 32.68 -10.16
N GLY A 275 -3.87 33.18 -10.37
CA GLY A 275 -3.44 34.48 -9.86
C GLY A 275 -3.48 35.54 -10.96
N THR A 276 -4.28 36.59 -10.79
CA THR A 276 -4.19 37.82 -11.58
C THR A 276 -3.76 38.97 -10.67
N GLU A 277 -2.53 39.46 -10.85
CA GLU A 277 -1.83 40.71 -10.41
C GLU A 277 -2.18 41.43 -9.08
N ALA A 278 -3.08 40.92 -8.26
CA ALA A 278 -3.29 41.24 -6.86
C ALA A 278 -3.47 39.90 -6.15
N MET A 279 -2.95 39.74 -4.93
CA MET A 279 -2.98 38.48 -4.15
C MET A 279 -4.39 38.04 -3.70
N THR A 280 -5.40 38.13 -4.55
CA THR A 280 -6.72 37.54 -4.36
C THR A 280 -6.80 36.30 -5.23
N MET A 281 -6.51 35.14 -4.63
CA MET A 281 -6.79 33.84 -5.24
C MET A 281 -8.31 33.63 -5.22
N THR A 282 -8.93 33.60 -6.40
CA THR A 282 -10.32 33.17 -6.57
C THR A 282 -10.34 31.73 -7.05
N PHE A 283 -11.19 30.92 -6.42
CA PHE A 283 -11.42 29.54 -6.83
C PHE A 283 -12.59 29.45 -7.80
N THR A 284 -12.48 28.55 -8.77
CA THR A 284 -13.58 28.16 -9.65
C THR A 284 -13.69 26.65 -9.63
N ILE A 285 -14.83 26.13 -9.19
CA ILE A 285 -15.22 24.73 -9.35
C ILE A 285 -16.28 24.72 -10.45
N ASP A 286 -16.18 23.80 -11.41
CA ASP A 286 -17.14 23.74 -12.51
C ASP A 286 -18.56 23.49 -11.95
N GLY A 287 -19.48 24.43 -12.22
CA GLY A 287 -20.84 24.43 -11.66
C GLY A 287 -21.03 25.11 -10.29
N VAL A 288 -20.02 25.78 -9.71
CA VAL A 288 -20.14 26.52 -8.42
C VAL A 288 -19.67 27.96 -8.58
N GLU A 289 -20.40 28.92 -8.01
CA GLU A 289 -20.00 30.34 -7.99
C GLU A 289 -18.67 30.54 -7.26
N SER A 290 -17.84 31.43 -7.79
CA SER A 290 -16.51 31.73 -7.24
C SER A 290 -16.62 32.39 -5.85
N ALA A 291 -15.86 31.89 -4.87
CA ALA A 291 -15.79 32.43 -3.51
C ALA A 291 -14.36 32.81 -3.12
N ALA A 292 -14.21 33.84 -2.29
CA ALA A 292 -12.93 34.31 -1.77
C ALA A 292 -12.43 33.44 -0.61
N LEU A 293 -11.10 33.25 -0.53
CA LEU A 293 -10.39 32.35 0.39
C LEU A 293 -10.33 32.84 1.86
N VAL A 294 -11.36 33.53 2.31
CA VAL A 294 -11.54 33.88 3.73
C VAL A 294 -12.65 33.07 4.40
N ASP A 295 -13.47 32.37 3.61
CA ASP A 295 -14.55 31.54 4.11
C ASP A 295 -14.31 30.06 3.79
N VAL A 296 -14.63 29.20 4.77
CA VAL A 296 -14.55 27.74 4.69
C VAL A 296 -15.44 27.25 3.55
N ILE A 297 -14.82 26.80 2.44
CA ILE A 297 -15.53 26.46 1.19
C ILE A 297 -16.28 25.12 1.28
N VAL A 298 -15.95 24.27 2.26
CA VAL A 298 -16.72 23.05 2.57
C VAL A 298 -16.79 22.86 4.08
N SER A 299 -17.88 23.30 4.71
CA SER A 299 -18.25 22.79 6.03
C SER A 299 -19.11 21.54 5.82
N SER A 300 -18.47 20.39 5.67
CA SER A 300 -19.18 19.16 6.01
C SER A 300 -19.30 19.15 7.53
N SER A 301 -20.53 19.24 8.04
CA SER A 301 -20.77 18.94 9.45
C SER A 301 -20.17 17.56 9.73
N PRO A 302 -19.41 17.38 10.82
CA PRO A 302 -18.90 16.07 11.18
C PRO A 302 -20.06 15.07 11.19
N PRO A 303 -19.90 13.87 10.63
CA PRO A 303 -20.98 12.89 10.57
C PRO A 303 -21.52 12.69 11.99
N THR A 304 -22.82 12.93 12.17
CA THR A 304 -23.50 12.69 13.43
C THR A 304 -23.21 11.26 13.85
N PRO A 305 -22.62 11.01 15.03
CA PRO A 305 -22.41 9.65 15.50
C PRO A 305 -23.77 8.94 15.47
N ALA A 306 -23.85 7.81 14.78
CA ALA A 306 -25.01 6.94 14.88
C ALA A 306 -25.06 6.36 16.30
N ALA A 307 -25.60 7.14 17.23
CA ALA A 307 -25.87 6.72 18.59
C ALA A 307 -27.15 5.87 18.59
N THR A 308 -27.04 4.62 18.17
CA THR A 308 -28.05 3.58 18.45
C THR A 308 -27.38 2.26 18.80
N ALA A 309 -26.48 2.29 19.77
CA ALA A 309 -26.26 1.14 20.65
C ALA A 309 -26.67 1.57 22.06
N VAL A 310 -27.90 1.24 22.44
CA VAL A 310 -28.34 1.30 23.83
C VAL A 310 -27.40 0.38 24.63
N PRO A 311 -26.72 0.86 25.69
CA PRO A 311 -25.90 0.01 26.53
C PRO A 311 -26.77 -1.11 27.10
N SER A 312 -26.40 -2.37 26.88
CA SER A 312 -27.04 -3.46 27.63
C SER A 312 -26.73 -3.24 29.11
N GLY A 313 -27.77 -3.01 29.91
CA GLY A 313 -27.66 -2.83 31.35
C GLY A 313 -26.92 -3.99 32.04
N PRO A 314 -26.45 -3.78 33.28
CA PRO A 314 -25.73 -4.79 34.03
C PRO A 314 -26.60 -6.04 34.17
N LYS A 315 -26.06 -7.18 33.74
CA LYS A 315 -26.67 -8.49 34.03
C LYS A 315 -26.57 -8.73 35.53
N ALA A 316 -27.72 -8.89 36.18
CA ALA A 316 -27.83 -9.50 37.50
C ALA A 316 -27.44 -10.98 37.43
#